data_AF-A0AAE9JFQ3-F1
#
_entry.id   AF-A0AAE9JFQ3-F1
#
_cell.length_a   1.000
_cell.length_b   1.000
_cell.length_c   1.000
_cell.angle_alpha   90.00
_cell.angle_beta   90.00
_cell.angle_gamma   90.00
#
_symmetry.space_group_name_H-M   'P 1'
#
loop_
_entity.id
_entity.type
_entity.pdbx_description
1 polymer ?
#
loop_
_entity_poly.entity_id
_entity_poly.type
_entity_poly.pdbx_seq_one_letter_code
_entity_poly.pdbx_strand_id
1 'polypeptide(L)'
;MYAFAIGTAQLYHILTSMSYESCELLIPCRLCFGFRVIATTTTIMFSLLLFAIPLERTIATQHLGRGYENRQGTIGKFFSWSIILISLTISLAYHYPDFSKNRVCTHCIYDQNQVLVPMELMVWLAALATVSLGYTVVLWVFNRCKLKKKTYSLAIEFQINQNLRILQLILPLSLITCLSFLWYSICPQFLPVSDDIDPEKKQFHEMVQNIFPLYTLISSTLWLLMMISEKKKKRILMVLPDLRKDEKDVYFQSLNDQWSRVPKVSSSRLQILTVFSTPRSSMVPT
;
A
#
# COMPACT_ATOMS: atom_id res chain seq x y z
N MET A 1 -0.49 7.77 12.53
CA MET A 1 -1.52 8.63 13.16
C MET A 1 -2.47 7.81 14.01
N TYR A 2 -3.16 6.79 13.47
CA TYR A 2 -4.03 5.89 14.26
C TYR A 2 -3.35 5.27 15.48
N ALA A 3 -2.24 4.54 15.28
CA ALA A 3 -1.50 3.90 16.36
C ALA A 3 -0.93 4.91 17.38
N PHE A 4 -0.60 6.12 16.94
CA PHE A 4 -0.17 7.19 17.83
C PHE A 4 -1.35 7.70 18.66
N ALA A 5 -2.50 8.01 18.05
CA ALA A 5 -3.68 8.50 18.75
C ALA A 5 -4.23 7.49 19.78
N ILE A 6 -4.34 6.22 19.39
CA ILE A 6 -4.75 5.16 20.31
C ILE A 6 -3.67 4.87 21.34
N GLY A 7 -2.40 4.80 20.93
CA GLY A 7 -1.28 4.56 21.85
C GLY A 7 -1.16 5.65 22.91
N THR A 8 -1.33 6.92 22.55
CA THR A 8 -1.33 8.04 23.50
C THR A 8 -2.55 8.00 24.42
N ALA A 9 -3.72 7.64 23.89
CA ALA A 9 -4.93 7.51 24.71
C ALA A 9 -4.78 6.36 25.73
N GLN A 10 -4.26 5.20 25.30
CA GLN A 10 -4.01 4.04 26.14
C GLN A 10 -2.93 4.30 27.18
N LEU A 11 -1.82 4.93 26.78
CA LEU A 11 -0.75 5.30 27.71
C LEU A 11 -1.26 6.29 28.75
N TYR A 12 -2.03 7.29 28.34
CA TYR A 12 -2.65 8.23 29.26
C TYR A 12 -3.57 7.52 30.25
N HIS A 13 -4.41 6.61 29.77
CA HIS A 13 -5.29 5.78 30.60
C HIS A 13 -4.50 4.99 31.66
N ILE A 14 -3.42 4.31 31.25
CA ILE A 14 -2.57 3.53 32.16
C ILE A 14 -1.93 4.46 33.20
N LEU A 15 -1.33 5.57 32.77
CA LEU A 15 -0.69 6.54 33.68
C LEU A 15 -1.68 7.12 34.70
N THR A 16 -2.91 7.44 34.29
CA THR A 16 -3.94 7.95 35.21
C THR A 16 -4.45 6.87 36.15
N SER A 17 -4.58 5.63 35.68
CA SER A 17 -5.04 4.50 36.52
C SER A 17 -4.03 4.12 37.62
N MET A 18 -2.74 4.41 37.42
CA MET A 18 -1.72 4.21 38.44
C MET A 18 -1.64 5.34 39.46
N SER A 19 -2.24 6.51 39.17
CA SER A 19 -2.05 7.73 39.96
C SER A 19 -3.28 8.13 40.79
N TYR A 20 -4.46 7.58 40.51
CA TYR A 20 -5.71 7.91 41.20
C TYR A 20 -6.39 6.64 41.74
N GLU A 21 -6.75 6.64 43.04
CA GLU A 21 -7.47 5.53 43.71
C GLU A 21 -8.95 5.45 43.31
N SER A 22 -9.53 6.55 42.83
CA SER A 22 -10.87 6.60 42.29
C SER A 22 -10.85 6.32 40.78
N CYS A 23 -11.66 5.35 40.34
CA CYS A 23 -11.86 4.94 38.93
C CYS A 23 -12.43 6.04 37.99
N GLU A 24 -12.33 7.31 38.34
CA GLU A 24 -12.78 8.42 37.50
C GLU A 24 -11.68 8.76 36.50
N LEU A 25 -11.84 8.27 35.27
CA LEU A 25 -11.00 8.61 34.11
C LEU A 25 -10.99 10.14 33.90
N LEU A 26 -9.94 10.82 34.33
CA LEU A 26 -9.76 12.27 34.14
C LEU A 26 -9.27 12.64 32.72
N ILE A 27 -9.83 12.05 31.65
CA ILE A 27 -9.61 12.59 30.29
C ILE A 27 -10.67 13.67 30.02
N PRO A 28 -10.30 14.93 29.73
CA PRO A 28 -11.28 15.93 29.39
C PRO A 28 -12.00 15.56 28.08
N CYS A 29 -13.34 15.69 28.07
CA CYS A 29 -14.20 15.34 26.94
C CYS A 29 -13.73 15.89 25.58
N ARG A 30 -13.12 17.07 25.56
CA ARG A 30 -12.61 17.69 24.32
C ARG A 30 -11.42 16.91 23.73
N LEU A 31 -10.50 16.44 24.57
CA LEU A 31 -9.38 15.60 24.12
C LEU A 31 -9.90 14.23 23.67
N CYS A 32 -10.83 13.67 24.43
CA CYS A 32 -11.52 12.42 24.13
C CYS A 32 -12.16 12.43 22.72
N PHE A 33 -12.94 13.47 22.45
CA PHE A 33 -13.58 13.71 21.15
C PHE A 33 -12.53 13.83 20.03
N GLY A 34 -11.47 14.61 20.26
CA GLY A 34 -10.37 14.75 19.29
C GLY A 34 -9.71 13.42 18.94
N PHE A 35 -9.38 12.59 19.94
CA PHE A 35 -8.79 11.27 19.70
C PHE A 35 -9.73 10.34 18.93
N ARG A 36 -11.02 10.31 19.28
CA ARG A 36 -12.04 9.51 18.56
C ARG A 36 -12.14 9.93 17.10
N VAL A 37 -12.29 11.22 16.82
CA VAL A 37 -12.38 11.76 15.46
C VAL A 37 -11.12 11.44 14.65
N ILE A 38 -9.92 11.59 15.22
CA ILE A 38 -8.67 11.25 14.54
C ILE A 38 -8.61 9.75 14.24
N ALA A 39 -8.96 8.91 15.21
CA ALA A 39 -8.95 7.46 15.05
C ALA A 39 -9.92 7.02 13.93
N THR A 40 -11.19 7.42 13.97
CA THR A 40 -12.18 7.07 12.94
C THR A 40 -11.81 7.63 11.58
N THR A 41 -11.34 8.89 11.51
CA THR A 41 -10.94 9.52 10.25
C THR A 41 -9.82 8.71 9.61
N THR A 42 -8.80 8.32 10.37
CA THR A 42 -7.68 7.55 9.82
C THR A 42 -8.08 6.15 9.37
N THR A 43 -9.01 5.48 10.06
CA THR A 43 -9.55 4.17 9.64
C THR A 43 -10.34 4.27 8.34
N ILE A 44 -11.22 5.28 8.23
CA ILE A 44 -12.01 5.52 7.01
C ILE A 44 -11.08 5.91 5.86
N MET A 45 -10.12 6.81 6.08
CA MET A 45 -9.13 7.20 5.06
C MET A 45 -8.39 6.00 4.52
N PHE A 46 -7.89 5.11 5.40
CA PHE A 46 -7.15 3.93 4.96
C PHE A 46 -8.02 2.98 4.12
N SER A 47 -9.27 2.77 4.53
CA SER A 47 -10.22 1.91 3.81
C SER A 47 -10.58 2.48 2.43
N LEU A 48 -10.83 3.80 2.36
CA LEU A 48 -11.10 4.49 1.09
C LEU A 48 -9.87 4.52 0.18
N LEU A 49 -8.66 4.65 0.72
CA LEU A 49 -7.42 4.59 -0.07
C LEU A 49 -7.25 3.21 -0.72
N LEU A 50 -7.51 2.13 0.02
CA LEU A 50 -7.45 0.77 -0.54
C LEU A 50 -8.42 0.58 -1.72
N PHE A 51 -9.54 1.29 -1.75
CA PHE A 51 -10.47 1.28 -2.88
C PHE A 51 -10.06 2.25 -4.01
N ALA A 52 -9.62 3.45 -3.65
CA ALA A 52 -9.28 4.50 -4.61
C ALA A 52 -8.04 4.16 -5.45
N ILE A 53 -7.06 3.44 -4.91
CA ILE A 53 -5.87 3.09 -5.68
C ILE A 53 -6.21 2.12 -6.83
N PRO A 54 -6.90 0.99 -6.63
CA PRO A 54 -7.40 0.16 -7.73
C PRO A 54 -8.28 0.93 -8.73
N LEU A 55 -9.07 1.90 -8.27
CA LEU A 55 -9.89 2.75 -9.13
C LEU A 55 -9.02 3.62 -10.05
N GLU A 56 -8.01 4.30 -9.49
CA GLU A 56 -7.00 5.05 -10.24
C GLU A 56 -6.31 4.15 -11.28
N ARG A 57 -5.94 2.92 -10.89
CA ARG A 57 -5.31 1.94 -11.80
C ARG A 57 -6.25 1.47 -12.91
N THR A 58 -7.55 1.40 -12.66
CA THR A 58 -8.55 1.08 -13.69
C THR A 58 -8.65 2.21 -14.71
N ILE A 59 -8.71 3.47 -14.25
CA ILE A 59 -8.69 4.65 -15.13
C ILE A 59 -7.43 4.64 -16.00
N ALA A 60 -6.27 4.36 -15.39
CA ALA A 60 -5.00 4.24 -16.10
C ALA A 60 -5.02 3.11 -17.15
N THR A 61 -5.65 1.97 -16.82
CA THR A 61 -5.76 0.81 -17.71
C THR A 61 -6.73 1.04 -18.88
N GLN A 62 -7.78 1.85 -18.67
CA GLN A 62 -8.76 2.20 -19.71
C GLN A 62 -8.23 3.30 -20.66
N HIS A 63 -7.45 4.25 -20.14
CA HIS A 63 -6.92 5.40 -20.89
C HIS A 63 -5.44 5.23 -21.31
N LEU A 64 -5.01 3.99 -21.54
CA LEU A 64 -3.66 3.68 -22.04
C LEU A 64 -3.34 4.51 -23.30
N GLY A 65 -2.23 5.25 -23.27
CA GLY A 65 -1.75 6.05 -24.41
C GLY A 65 -2.47 7.36 -24.70
N ARG A 66 -3.57 7.72 -24.00
CA ARG A 66 -4.34 8.96 -24.24
C ARG A 66 -4.00 10.11 -23.27
N GLY A 67 -2.74 10.23 -22.86
CA GLY A 67 -2.27 11.33 -22.02
C GLY A 67 -2.59 11.21 -20.52
N TYR A 68 -2.83 9.99 -20.02
CA TYR A 68 -2.94 9.72 -18.58
C TYR A 68 -1.73 10.24 -17.79
N GLU A 69 -0.50 10.11 -18.33
CA GLU A 69 0.73 10.59 -17.69
C GLU A 69 0.66 12.08 -17.32
N ASN A 70 0.08 12.92 -18.17
CA ASN A 70 -0.03 14.36 -17.92
C ASN A 70 -1.09 14.70 -16.85
N ARG A 71 -2.05 13.79 -16.61
CA ARG A 71 -3.18 14.01 -15.67
C ARG A 71 -3.06 13.22 -14.37
N GLN A 72 -2.12 12.28 -14.28
CA GLN A 72 -1.95 11.40 -13.11
C GLN A 72 -1.81 12.20 -11.81
N GLY A 73 -1.00 13.26 -11.81
CA GLY A 73 -0.79 14.10 -10.62
C GLY A 73 -2.06 14.81 -10.16
N THR A 74 -2.88 15.29 -11.09
CA THR A 74 -4.15 15.98 -10.78
C THR A 74 -5.20 15.00 -10.26
N ILE A 75 -5.31 13.82 -10.88
CA ILE A 75 -6.24 12.76 -10.46
C ILE A 75 -5.89 12.27 -9.05
N GLY A 76 -4.61 12.04 -8.76
CA GLY A 76 -4.15 11.62 -7.44
C GLY A 76 -4.42 12.66 -6.34
N LYS A 77 -4.22 13.96 -6.65
CA LYS A 77 -4.57 15.06 -5.73
C LYS A 77 -6.07 15.12 -5.46
N PHE A 78 -6.89 14.99 -6.51
CA PHE A 78 -8.35 14.97 -6.37
C PHE A 78 -8.80 13.85 -5.43
N PHE A 79 -8.38 12.60 -5.68
CA PHE A 79 -8.73 11.48 -4.80
C PHE A 79 -8.26 11.69 -3.36
N SER A 80 -7.03 12.20 -3.17
CA SER A 80 -6.49 12.42 -1.82
C SER A 80 -7.32 13.45 -1.04
N TRP A 81 -7.63 14.61 -1.65
CA TRP A 81 -8.44 15.64 -1.01
C TRP A 81 -9.86 15.17 -0.74
N SER A 82 -10.50 14.47 -1.69
CA SER A 82 -11.83 13.91 -1.49
C SER A 82 -11.88 12.91 -0.35
N ILE A 83 -10.89 12.01 -0.24
CA ILE A 83 -10.82 11.02 0.84
C ILE A 83 -10.67 11.70 2.21
N ILE A 84 -9.79 12.70 2.31
CA ILE A 84 -9.59 13.46 3.56
C ILE A 84 -10.89 14.15 3.96
N LEU A 85 -11.53 14.85 3.02
CA LEU A 85 -12.77 15.60 3.27
C LEU A 85 -13.91 14.66 3.71
N ILE A 86 -14.16 13.58 2.96
CA ILE A 86 -15.21 12.60 3.26
C ILE A 86 -14.97 11.93 4.61
N SER A 87 -13.73 11.52 4.90
CA SER A 87 -13.41 10.83 6.15
C SER A 87 -13.59 11.74 7.36
N LEU A 88 -13.22 13.02 7.22
CA LEU A 88 -13.36 14.00 8.29
C LEU A 88 -14.84 14.38 8.52
N THR A 89 -15.61 14.59 7.46
CA THR A 89 -17.04 14.93 7.59
C THR A 89 -17.84 13.80 8.22
N ILE A 90 -17.61 12.55 7.80
CA ILE A 90 -18.26 11.37 8.41
C ILE A 90 -17.89 11.29 9.89
N SER A 91 -16.60 11.41 10.22
CA SER A 91 -16.15 11.30 11.62
C SER A 91 -16.71 12.40 12.53
N LEU A 92 -16.78 13.64 12.03
CA LEU A 92 -17.35 14.76 12.77
C LEU A 92 -18.87 14.58 12.94
N ALA A 93 -19.59 14.29 11.85
CA ALA A 93 -21.03 14.09 11.90
C ALA A 93 -21.43 12.94 12.85
N TYR A 94 -20.60 11.90 12.91
CA TYR A 94 -20.85 10.74 13.75
C TYR A 94 -20.62 11.02 15.24
N HIS A 95 -19.54 11.71 15.61
CA HIS A 95 -19.22 11.96 17.03
C HIS A 95 -19.85 13.23 17.61
N TYR A 96 -20.34 14.15 16.78
CA TYR A 96 -20.94 15.40 17.23
C TYR A 96 -22.16 15.22 18.16
N PRO A 97 -23.12 14.31 17.88
CA PRO A 97 -24.27 14.08 18.74
C PRO A 97 -23.88 13.66 20.16
N ASP A 98 -22.91 12.75 20.29
CA ASP A 98 -22.43 12.25 21.59
C ASP A 98 -21.79 13.37 22.41
N PHE A 99 -20.98 14.21 21.76
CA PHE A 99 -20.35 15.38 22.41
C PHE A 99 -21.39 16.42 22.87
N SER A 100 -22.47 16.59 22.11
CA SER A 100 -23.50 17.58 22.43
C SER A 100 -24.39 17.17 23.62
N LYS A 101 -24.61 15.85 23.81
CA LYS A 101 -25.56 15.31 24.79
C LYS A 101 -24.90 14.90 26.12
N ASN A 102 -23.70 14.34 26.09
CA ASN A 102 -23.03 13.82 27.28
C ASN A 102 -21.89 14.74 27.71
N ARG A 103 -22.07 15.48 28.82
CA ARG A 103 -21.02 16.33 29.41
C ARG A 103 -20.01 15.57 30.27
N VAL A 104 -20.30 14.31 30.59
CA VAL A 104 -19.43 13.42 31.38
C VAL A 104 -18.94 12.32 30.44
N CYS A 105 -17.65 12.32 30.12
CA CYS A 105 -17.03 11.30 29.28
C CYS A 105 -16.35 10.29 30.19
N THR A 106 -17.05 9.21 30.54
CA THR A 106 -16.49 8.17 31.41
C THR A 106 -15.38 7.38 30.72
N HIS A 107 -15.39 7.27 29.38
CA HIS A 107 -14.35 6.52 28.67
C HIS A 107 -14.03 7.03 27.26
N CYS A 108 -12.74 7.21 26.96
CA CYS A 108 -12.27 7.63 25.64
C CYS A 108 -11.96 6.50 24.69
N ILE A 109 -11.86 5.28 25.22
CA ILE A 109 -11.39 4.11 24.48
C ILE A 109 -12.47 3.02 24.42
N TYR A 110 -13.31 2.91 25.44
CA TYR A 110 -14.35 1.88 25.55
C TYR A 110 -15.59 2.49 26.19
N ASP A 111 -16.64 2.83 25.45
CA ASP A 111 -17.91 3.09 26.16
C ASP A 111 -18.39 1.74 26.70
N GLN A 112 -18.82 1.71 27.97
CA GLN A 112 -19.23 0.50 28.70
C GLN A 112 -20.37 -0.28 28.01
N ASN A 113 -20.98 0.32 26.98
CA ASN A 113 -22.00 -0.28 26.12
C ASN A 113 -21.71 -0.18 24.61
N GLN A 114 -20.65 0.51 24.17
CA GLN A 114 -20.35 0.72 22.74
C GLN A 114 -18.84 0.84 22.47
N VAL A 115 -18.32 -0.07 21.64
CA VAL A 115 -16.91 -0.09 21.25
C VAL A 115 -16.53 1.19 20.48
N LEU A 116 -15.27 1.64 20.63
CA LEU A 116 -14.63 2.85 20.07
C LEU A 116 -15.06 3.23 18.64
N VAL A 117 -15.30 2.22 17.81
CA VAL A 117 -15.99 2.39 16.54
C VAL A 117 -17.22 1.50 16.56
N PRO A 118 -18.42 2.10 16.41
CA PRO A 118 -19.66 1.37 16.50
C PRO A 118 -19.71 0.25 15.48
N MET A 119 -20.30 -0.87 15.90
CA MET A 119 -20.39 -2.09 15.11
C MET A 119 -20.99 -1.84 13.72
N GLU A 120 -21.97 -0.95 13.60
CA GLU A 120 -22.57 -0.57 12.32
C GLU A 120 -21.55 0.01 11.34
N LEU A 121 -20.74 0.99 11.76
CA LEU A 121 -19.71 1.59 10.91
C LEU A 121 -18.64 0.56 10.54
N MET A 122 -18.31 -0.35 11.46
CA MET A 122 -17.34 -1.42 11.20
C MET A 122 -17.86 -2.47 10.23
N VAL A 123 -19.15 -2.81 10.27
CA VAL A 123 -19.79 -3.68 9.27
C VAL A 123 -19.77 -3.02 7.88
N TRP A 124 -20.07 -1.73 7.79
CA TRP A 124 -19.96 -0.99 6.53
C TRP A 124 -18.52 -0.95 5.99
N LEU A 125 -17.54 -0.73 6.86
CA LEU A 125 -16.12 -0.76 6.48
C LEU A 125 -15.65 -2.17 6.10
N ALA A 126 -16.16 -3.20 6.76
CA ALA A 126 -15.91 -4.60 6.40
C ALA A 126 -16.42 -4.88 4.99
N ALA A 127 -17.67 -4.50 4.70
CA ALA A 127 -18.28 -4.65 3.37
C ALA A 127 -17.44 -3.93 2.30
N LEU A 128 -17.06 -2.68 2.54
CA LEU A 128 -16.21 -1.90 1.65
C LEU A 128 -14.85 -2.57 1.43
N ALA A 129 -14.23 -3.11 2.48
CA ALA A 129 -12.95 -3.82 2.39
C ALA A 129 -13.05 -5.11 1.57
N THR A 130 -14.13 -5.90 1.73
CA THR A 130 -14.40 -7.08 0.89
C THR A 130 -14.57 -6.71 -0.58
N VAL A 131 -15.36 -5.67 -0.87
CA VAL A 131 -15.56 -5.18 -2.24
C VAL A 131 -14.25 -4.71 -2.85
N SER A 132 -13.46 -3.95 -2.07
CA SER A 132 -12.14 -3.46 -2.49
C SER A 132 -11.15 -4.59 -2.78
N LEU A 133 -11.14 -5.64 -1.95
CA LEU A 133 -10.30 -6.82 -2.15
C LEU A 133 -10.70 -7.56 -3.43
N GLY A 134 -12.00 -7.84 -3.61
CA GLY A 134 -12.52 -8.49 -4.81
C GLY A 134 -12.20 -7.69 -6.07
N TYR A 135 -12.39 -6.37 -6.02
CA TYR A 135 -12.07 -5.47 -7.12
C TYR A 135 -10.57 -5.48 -7.46
N THR A 136 -9.70 -5.46 -6.46
CA THR A 136 -8.24 -5.53 -6.64
C THR A 136 -7.83 -6.85 -7.32
N VAL A 137 -8.42 -7.98 -6.89
CA VAL A 137 -8.17 -9.31 -7.49
C VAL A 137 -8.63 -9.35 -8.94
N VAL A 138 -9.86 -8.90 -9.23
CA VAL A 138 -10.41 -8.88 -10.59
C VAL A 138 -9.54 -8.03 -11.52
N LEU A 139 -9.13 -6.84 -11.07
CA LEU A 139 -8.27 -5.95 -11.85
C LEU A 139 -6.87 -6.55 -12.06
N TRP A 140 -6.33 -7.25 -11.06
CA TRP A 140 -5.06 -7.96 -11.17
C TRP A 140 -5.13 -9.09 -12.21
N VAL A 141 -6.17 -9.93 -12.17
CA VAL A 141 -6.39 -11.00 -13.16
C VAL A 141 -6.56 -10.40 -14.55
N PHE A 142 -7.38 -9.36 -14.69
CA PHE A 142 -7.62 -8.69 -15.98
C PHE A 142 -6.31 -8.16 -16.59
N ASN A 143 -5.49 -7.47 -15.81
CA ASN A 143 -4.20 -6.94 -16.26
C ASN A 143 -3.20 -8.06 -16.60
N ARG A 144 -3.20 -9.19 -15.86
CA ARG A 144 -2.37 -10.37 -16.19
C ARG A 144 -2.79 -11.00 -17.51
N CYS A 145 -4.09 -11.12 -17.75
CA CYS A 145 -4.63 -11.66 -19.01
C CYS A 145 -4.33 -10.72 -20.19
N LYS A 146 -4.43 -9.41 -19.98
CA LYS A 146 -4.10 -8.40 -21.00
C LYS A 146 -2.62 -8.46 -21.40
N LEU A 147 -1.72 -8.65 -20.43
CA LEU A 147 -0.27 -8.77 -20.68
C LEU A 147 0.10 -9.99 -21.56
N LYS A 148 -0.66 -11.09 -21.50
CA LYS A 148 -0.38 -12.30 -22.31
C LYS A 148 -0.61 -12.07 -23.82
N LYS A 149 -1.34 -11.03 -24.21
CA LYS A 149 -1.58 -10.71 -25.63
C LYS A 149 -0.37 -9.94 -26.17
N LYS A 150 0.48 -10.60 -26.97
CA LYS A 150 1.78 -10.09 -27.50
C LYS A 150 1.69 -8.93 -28.52
N THR A 151 0.55 -8.28 -28.68
CA THR A 151 0.30 -7.31 -29.76
C THR A 151 0.43 -5.85 -29.33
N TYR A 152 0.97 -5.56 -28.15
CA TYR A 152 1.02 -4.19 -27.60
C TYR A 152 2.36 -3.51 -27.85
N SER A 153 2.33 -2.18 -27.96
CA SER A 153 3.55 -1.37 -27.99
C SER A 153 4.28 -1.42 -26.64
N LEU A 154 5.60 -1.28 -26.67
CA LEU A 154 6.47 -1.34 -25.48
C LEU A 154 6.01 -0.40 -24.35
N ALA A 155 5.54 0.80 -24.70
CA ALA A 155 5.04 1.79 -23.74
C ALA A 155 3.77 1.31 -23.00
N ILE A 156 2.85 0.63 -23.70
CA ILE A 156 1.62 0.08 -23.11
C ILE A 156 1.96 -1.10 -22.20
N GLU A 157 2.89 -1.96 -22.61
CA GLU A 157 3.35 -3.08 -21.79
C GLU A 157 3.99 -2.61 -20.49
N PHE A 158 4.82 -1.55 -20.57
CA PHE A 158 5.42 -0.92 -19.39
C PHE A 158 4.35 -0.38 -18.42
N GLN A 159 3.34 0.32 -18.91
CA GLN A 159 2.24 0.85 -18.09
C GLN A 159 1.43 -0.27 -17.40
N ILE A 160 1.15 -1.37 -18.11
CA ILE A 160 0.46 -2.53 -17.54
C ILE A 160 1.32 -3.21 -16.47
N ASN A 161 2.62 -3.38 -16.71
CA ASN A 161 3.55 -3.95 -15.74
C ASN A 161 3.68 -3.08 -14.48
N GLN A 162 3.67 -1.75 -14.61
CA GLN A 162 3.61 -0.85 -13.46
C GLN A 162 2.33 -1.03 -12.65
N ASN A 163 1.17 -1.09 -13.32
CA ASN A 163 -0.11 -1.33 -12.65
C ASN A 163 -0.13 -2.67 -11.91
N LEU A 164 0.41 -3.74 -12.52
CA LEU A 164 0.51 -5.05 -11.87
C LEU A 164 1.38 -5.04 -10.63
N ARG A 165 2.53 -4.35 -10.65
CA ARG A 165 3.39 -4.19 -9.47
C ARG A 165 2.67 -3.46 -8.34
N ILE A 166 1.95 -2.38 -8.67
CA ILE A 166 1.18 -1.63 -7.67
C ILE A 166 0.07 -2.49 -7.06
N LEU A 167 -0.67 -3.25 -7.88
CA LEU A 167 -1.71 -4.15 -7.39
C LEU A 167 -1.16 -5.28 -6.52
N GLN A 168 0.03 -5.81 -6.83
CA GLN A 168 0.72 -6.79 -5.99
C GLN A 168 1.11 -6.24 -4.61
N LEU A 169 1.37 -4.94 -4.49
CA LEU A 169 1.66 -4.28 -3.21
C LEU A 169 0.39 -4.06 -2.38
N ILE A 170 -0.72 -3.71 -3.03
CA ILE A 170 -1.99 -3.41 -2.36
C ILE A 170 -2.72 -4.67 -1.92
N LEU A 171 -2.59 -5.77 -2.67
CA LEU A 171 -3.31 -7.01 -2.41
C LEU A 171 -3.13 -7.55 -0.98
N PRO A 172 -1.90 -7.73 -0.44
CA PRO A 172 -1.76 -8.25 0.92
C PRO A 172 -2.22 -7.25 1.99
N LEU A 173 -2.11 -5.93 1.74
CA LEU A 173 -2.68 -4.93 2.63
C LEU A 173 -4.20 -5.01 2.66
N SER A 174 -4.84 -5.09 1.50
CA SER A 174 -6.29 -5.24 1.37
C SER A 174 -6.79 -6.51 2.05
N LEU A 175 -6.05 -7.62 1.91
CA LEU A 175 -6.37 -8.90 2.56
C LEU A 175 -6.30 -8.80 4.09
N ILE A 176 -5.21 -8.28 4.64
CA ILE A 176 -5.06 -8.10 6.10
C ILE A 176 -6.16 -7.17 6.64
N THR A 177 -6.47 -6.10 5.92
CA THR A 177 -7.53 -5.15 6.29
C THR A 177 -8.89 -5.81 6.32
N CYS A 178 -9.23 -6.56 5.27
CA CYS A 178 -10.47 -7.30 5.17
C CYS A 178 -10.61 -8.32 6.31
N LEU A 179 -9.56 -9.13 6.56
CA LEU A 179 -9.56 -10.09 7.67
C LEU A 179 -9.72 -9.42 9.04
N SER A 180 -9.11 -8.25 9.25
CA SER A 180 -9.20 -7.52 10.51
C SER A 180 -10.60 -6.96 10.76
N PHE A 181 -11.23 -6.40 9.72
CA PHE A 181 -12.61 -5.91 9.82
C PHE A 181 -13.62 -7.04 9.97
N LEU A 182 -13.43 -8.16 9.26
CA LEU A 182 -14.26 -9.35 9.39
C LEU A 182 -14.14 -9.94 10.79
N TRP A 183 -12.92 -10.10 11.31
CA TRP A 183 -12.69 -10.55 12.68
C TRP A 183 -13.49 -9.71 13.68
N TYR A 184 -13.33 -8.39 13.61
CA TYR A 184 -14.02 -7.49 14.54
C TYR A 184 -15.55 -7.53 14.40
N SER A 185 -16.07 -7.70 13.19
CA SER A 185 -17.53 -7.69 12.97
C SER A 185 -18.20 -9.02 13.27
N ILE A 186 -17.47 -10.13 13.09
CA ILE A 186 -17.98 -11.50 13.17
C ILE A 186 -17.75 -12.09 14.56
N CYS A 187 -16.54 -11.97 15.13
CA CYS A 187 -16.20 -12.63 16.39
C CYS A 187 -17.16 -12.33 17.57
N PRO A 188 -17.65 -11.10 17.77
CA PRO A 188 -18.62 -10.82 18.83
C PRO A 188 -19.94 -11.58 18.69
N GLN A 189 -20.35 -11.95 17.47
CA GLN A 189 -21.59 -12.69 17.22
C GLN A 189 -21.44 -14.18 17.53
N PHE A 190 -20.24 -14.74 17.38
CA PHE A 190 -19.96 -16.15 17.59
C PHE A 190 -19.49 -16.47 19.01
N LEU A 191 -18.94 -15.48 19.73
CA LEU A 191 -18.52 -15.59 21.12
C LEU A 191 -19.28 -14.57 21.98
N PRO A 192 -20.61 -14.69 22.11
CA PRO A 192 -21.37 -13.81 22.98
C PRO A 192 -20.96 -14.06 24.43
N VAL A 193 -20.60 -12.98 25.13
CA VAL A 193 -20.37 -13.01 26.57
C VAL A 193 -21.73 -12.90 27.24
N SER A 194 -22.06 -13.82 28.16
CA SER A 194 -23.30 -13.77 28.94
C SER A 194 -23.37 -12.46 29.73
N ASP A 195 -24.54 -11.80 29.73
CA ASP A 195 -24.74 -10.53 30.43
C ASP A 195 -24.58 -10.63 31.96
N ASP A 196 -24.56 -11.85 32.51
CA ASP A 196 -24.36 -12.13 33.94
C ASP A 196 -22.88 -12.08 34.40
N ILE A 197 -21.94 -11.78 33.51
CA ILE A 197 -20.50 -11.77 33.82
C ILE A 197 -20.07 -10.39 34.37
N ASP A 198 -19.16 -10.40 35.37
CA ASP A 198 -18.57 -9.19 35.95
C ASP A 198 -18.17 -8.16 34.87
N PRO A 199 -18.52 -6.87 35.04
CA PRO A 199 -18.27 -5.84 34.03
C PRO A 199 -16.78 -5.70 33.64
N GLU A 200 -15.88 -5.99 34.57
CA GLU A 200 -14.43 -6.00 34.33
C GLU A 200 -13.98 -7.12 33.37
N LYS A 201 -14.59 -8.31 33.48
CA LYS A 201 -14.30 -9.44 32.58
C LYS A 201 -14.86 -9.19 31.18
N LYS A 202 -16.03 -8.55 31.09
CA LYS A 202 -16.62 -8.09 29.82
C LYS A 202 -15.70 -7.10 29.12
N GLN A 203 -15.20 -6.10 29.85
CA GLN A 203 -14.26 -5.11 29.32
C GLN A 203 -12.92 -5.74 28.87
N PHE A 204 -12.38 -6.70 29.63
CA PHE A 204 -11.18 -7.43 29.22
C PHE A 204 -11.41 -8.25 27.94
N HIS A 205 -12.58 -8.89 27.80
CA HIS A 205 -12.93 -9.65 26.60
C HIS A 205 -13.02 -8.74 25.36
N GLU A 206 -13.69 -7.58 25.48
CA GLU A 206 -13.78 -6.58 24.41
C GLU A 206 -12.41 -5.99 24.04
N MET A 207 -11.53 -5.80 25.03
CA MET A 207 -10.15 -5.37 24.78
C MET A 207 -9.35 -6.42 24.00
N VAL A 208 -9.50 -7.71 24.32
CA VAL A 208 -8.84 -8.81 23.60
C VAL A 208 -9.40 -8.98 22.19
N GLN A 209 -10.69 -8.72 21.99
CA GLN A 209 -11.32 -8.70 20.66
C GLN A 209 -10.88 -7.52 19.80
N ASN A 210 -10.37 -6.44 20.41
CA ASN A 210 -9.89 -5.25 19.71
C ASN A 210 -8.51 -5.47 19.06
N ILE A 211 -8.51 -6.13 17.89
CA ILE A 211 -7.30 -6.39 17.08
C ILE A 211 -6.76 -5.12 16.40
N PHE A 212 -7.50 -4.01 16.37
CA PHE A 212 -7.13 -2.82 15.60
C PHE A 212 -5.73 -2.24 15.86
N PRO A 213 -5.24 -2.14 17.11
CA PRO A 213 -3.88 -1.70 17.37
C PRO A 213 -2.83 -2.62 16.75
N LEU A 214 -3.04 -3.94 16.81
CA LEU A 214 -2.14 -4.93 16.19
C LEU A 214 -2.22 -4.88 14.66
N TYR A 215 -3.44 -4.82 14.11
CA TYR A 215 -3.68 -4.69 12.67
C TYR A 215 -3.00 -3.45 12.08
N THR A 216 -3.09 -2.30 12.75
CA THR A 216 -2.48 -1.06 12.25
C THR A 216 -0.96 -1.08 12.31
N LEU A 217 -0.37 -1.76 13.30
CA LEU A 217 1.07 -2.01 13.35
C LEU A 217 1.52 -2.98 12.26
N ILE A 218 0.82 -4.10 12.08
CA ILE A 218 1.15 -5.12 11.07
C ILE A 218 1.02 -4.53 9.65
N SER A 219 -0.06 -3.80 9.36
CA SER A 219 -0.25 -3.18 8.04
C SER A 219 0.80 -2.11 7.75
N SER A 220 1.15 -1.28 8.74
CA SER A 220 2.19 -0.24 8.58
C SER A 220 3.58 -0.84 8.38
N THR A 221 3.93 -1.86 9.16
CA THR A 221 5.23 -2.56 9.03
C THR A 221 5.33 -3.30 7.72
N LEU A 222 4.26 -3.99 7.29
CA LEU A 222 4.21 -4.66 6.00
C LEU A 222 4.41 -3.65 4.86
N TRP A 223 3.72 -2.51 4.89
CA TRP A 223 3.90 -1.45 3.89
C TRP A 223 5.34 -0.95 3.81
N LEU A 224 5.97 -0.69 4.97
CA LEU A 224 7.38 -0.27 5.02
C LEU A 224 8.31 -1.32 4.42
N LEU A 225 8.14 -2.60 4.77
CA LEU A 225 8.94 -3.71 4.24
C LEU A 225 8.77 -3.83 2.72
N MET A 226 7.54 -3.70 2.22
CA MET A 226 7.23 -3.72 0.80
C MET A 226 7.91 -2.55 0.07
N MET A 227 7.82 -1.33 0.62
CA MET A 227 8.45 -0.15 0.04
C MET A 227 9.98 -0.23 0.04
N ILE A 228 10.60 -0.76 1.10
CA ILE A 228 12.04 -1.02 1.16
C ILE A 228 12.44 -2.04 0.10
N SER A 229 11.66 -3.12 -0.03
CA SER A 229 11.91 -4.18 -1.02
C SER A 229 11.85 -3.64 -2.45
N GLU A 230 10.85 -2.80 -2.77
CA GLU A 230 10.74 -2.17 -4.08
C GLU A 230 11.85 -1.15 -4.36
N LYS A 231 12.27 -0.37 -3.35
CA LYS A 231 13.44 0.51 -3.48
C LYS A 231 14.72 -0.29 -3.76
N LYS A 232 14.91 -1.43 -3.07
CA LYS A 232 16.05 -2.34 -3.32
C LYS A 232 15.99 -2.91 -4.73
N LYS A 233 14.83 -3.41 -5.19
CA LYS A 233 14.66 -3.92 -6.56
C LYS A 233 14.97 -2.85 -7.62
N LYS A 234 14.48 -1.63 -7.45
CA LYS A 234 14.79 -0.51 -8.37
C LYS A 234 16.29 -0.18 -8.38
N ARG A 235 16.94 -0.18 -7.21
CA ARG A 235 18.39 0.03 -7.12
C ARG A 235 19.18 -1.07 -7.84
N ILE A 236 18.81 -2.33 -7.64
CA ILE A 236 19.46 -3.47 -8.32
C ILE A 236 19.24 -3.39 -9.83
N LEU A 237 18.03 -2.99 -10.29
CA LEU A 237 17.74 -2.82 -11.71
C LEU A 237 18.48 -1.64 -12.34
N MET A 238 18.74 -0.56 -11.58
CA MET A 238 19.57 0.58 -12.01
C MET A 238 21.08 0.27 -11.97
N VAL A 239 21.50 -0.61 -11.07
CA VAL A 239 22.87 -1.14 -10.97
C VAL A 239 23.08 -2.36 -11.90
N LEU A 240 22.07 -2.69 -12.70
CA LEU A 240 22.21 -3.47 -13.92
C LEU A 240 22.25 -2.52 -15.13
N PRO A 241 23.19 -1.54 -15.26
CA PRO A 241 23.63 -1.23 -16.60
C PRO A 241 24.29 -2.53 -17.03
N ASP A 242 23.57 -3.32 -17.82
CA ASP A 242 24.16 -4.17 -18.80
C ASP A 242 25.52 -4.75 -18.34
N LEU A 243 25.53 -6.03 -17.96
CA LEU A 243 26.45 -6.94 -18.64
C LEU A 243 26.23 -6.85 -20.17
N ARG A 244 26.34 -5.65 -20.76
CA ARG A 244 27.13 -5.40 -21.94
C ARG A 244 28.44 -6.04 -21.52
N LYS A 245 28.62 -7.28 -21.96
CA LYS A 245 29.84 -7.58 -22.69
C LYS A 245 30.05 -6.34 -23.54
N ASP A 246 30.97 -5.49 -23.10
CA ASP A 246 31.27 -4.23 -23.75
C ASP A 246 31.39 -4.62 -25.23
N GLU A 247 30.77 -3.93 -26.19
CA GLU A 247 30.93 -4.34 -27.60
C GLU A 247 32.42 -4.43 -27.96
N LYS A 248 33.25 -3.67 -27.22
CA LYS A 248 34.70 -3.82 -27.12
C LYS A 248 35.15 -5.21 -26.67
N ASP A 249 34.64 -5.76 -25.57
CA ASP A 249 34.98 -7.10 -25.10
C ASP A 249 34.57 -8.18 -26.11
N VAL A 250 33.41 -8.07 -26.76
CA VAL A 250 33.01 -9.01 -27.82
C VAL A 250 33.94 -8.87 -29.04
N TYR A 251 34.29 -7.64 -29.42
CA TYR A 251 35.22 -7.36 -30.51
C TYR A 251 36.63 -7.89 -30.22
N PHE A 252 37.19 -7.59 -29.04
CA PHE A 252 38.51 -8.05 -28.61
C PHE A 252 38.55 -9.56 -28.39
N GLN A 253 37.46 -10.16 -27.91
CA GLN A 253 37.36 -11.60 -27.78
C GLN A 253 37.30 -12.28 -29.16
N SER A 254 36.60 -11.70 -30.14
CA SER A 254 36.62 -12.19 -31.54
C SER A 254 38.00 -12.03 -32.20
N LEU A 255 38.70 -10.93 -31.94
CA LEU A 255 40.06 -10.71 -32.42
C LEU A 255 41.05 -11.69 -31.79
N ASN A 256 40.95 -11.92 -30.49
CA ASN A 256 41.81 -12.88 -29.80
C ASN A 256 41.58 -14.31 -30.30
N ASP A 257 40.33 -14.65 -30.63
CA ASP A 257 39.97 -15.92 -31.27
C ASP A 257 40.50 -16.04 -32.71
N GLN A 258 40.55 -14.94 -33.47
CA GLN A 258 41.16 -14.93 -34.80
C GLN A 258 42.69 -15.04 -34.73
N TRP A 259 43.33 -14.33 -33.80
CA TRP A 259 44.78 -14.33 -33.61
C TRP A 259 45.30 -15.66 -33.05
N SER A 260 44.53 -16.32 -32.18
CA SER A 260 44.89 -17.64 -31.64
C SER A 260 44.75 -18.79 -32.66
N ARG A 261 43.97 -18.58 -33.73
CA ARG A 261 43.83 -19.53 -34.84
C ARG A 261 44.83 -19.31 -35.96
N VAL A 262 45.66 -18.26 -35.90
CA VAL A 262 46.75 -18.09 -36.86
C VAL A 262 47.78 -19.19 -36.58
N PRO A 263 48.03 -20.12 -37.52
CA PRO A 263 49.06 -21.12 -37.33
C PRO A 263 50.40 -20.38 -37.13
N LYS A 264 51.17 -20.77 -36.11
CA LYS A 264 52.53 -20.27 -35.92
C LYS A 264 53.34 -20.66 -37.14
N VAL A 265 53.41 -19.76 -38.13
CA VAL A 265 54.25 -19.92 -39.29
C VAL A 265 55.68 -19.87 -38.78
N SER A 266 56.33 -21.03 -38.72
CA SER A 266 57.75 -21.13 -38.53
C SER A 266 58.43 -20.36 -39.65
N SER A 267 59.12 -19.28 -39.27
CA SER A 267 60.26 -18.68 -39.95
C SER A 267 60.48 -19.12 -41.40
N SER A 268 59.98 -18.33 -42.36
CA SER A 268 60.77 -17.74 -43.44
C SER A 268 59.85 -17.10 -44.50
N ARG A 269 60.09 -15.80 -44.76
CA ARG A 269 59.43 -14.91 -45.74
C ARG A 269 58.06 -14.32 -45.34
N LEU A 270 58.13 -13.13 -44.73
CA LEU A 270 57.06 -12.13 -44.71
C LEU A 270 56.71 -11.72 -46.15
N GLN A 271 55.46 -11.93 -46.56
CA GLN A 271 54.82 -11.10 -47.60
C GLN A 271 53.71 -10.30 -46.92
N ILE A 272 53.97 -9.00 -46.78
CA ILE A 272 53.02 -8.00 -46.33
C ILE A 272 52.03 -7.79 -47.48
N LEU A 273 50.78 -8.21 -47.31
CA LEU A 273 49.67 -7.81 -48.18
C LEU A 273 48.71 -6.94 -47.37
N THR A 274 48.88 -5.65 -47.59
CA THR A 274 48.02 -4.53 -47.22
C THR A 274 46.59 -4.76 -47.68
N VAL A 275 45.65 -4.94 -46.74
CA VAL A 275 44.22 -4.82 -46.99
C VAL A 275 43.61 -3.88 -45.94
N PHE A 276 43.85 -2.58 -46.12
CA PHE A 276 43.06 -1.51 -45.52
C PHE A 276 42.90 -0.40 -46.56
N SER A 277 41.66 -0.18 -47.03
CA SER A 277 41.02 1.14 -47.21
C SER A 277 39.91 1.09 -48.28
N THR A 278 38.65 1.11 -47.83
CA THR A 278 37.56 1.75 -48.59
C THR A 278 36.65 2.48 -47.60
N PRO A 279 36.51 3.81 -47.67
CA PRO A 279 35.55 4.56 -46.87
C PRO A 279 34.18 4.53 -47.56
N ARG A 280 33.09 4.33 -46.82
CA ARG A 280 31.72 4.43 -47.37
C ARG A 280 31.02 5.64 -46.74
N SER A 281 31.17 6.79 -47.39
CA SER A 281 30.41 8.02 -47.13
C SER A 281 29.03 7.94 -47.78
N SER A 282 28.00 8.29 -46.99
CA SER A 282 26.74 8.97 -47.37
C SER A 282 26.25 8.89 -48.83
N MET A 283 25.08 8.27 -49.03
CA MET A 283 24.16 8.60 -50.12
C MET A 283 22.78 8.93 -49.53
N VAL A 284 22.41 10.21 -49.63
CA VAL A 284 21.03 10.71 -49.57
C VAL A 284 20.56 10.86 -51.02
N PRO A 285 19.36 10.42 -51.40
CA PRO A 285 18.65 10.97 -52.54
C PRO A 285 17.50 11.88 -52.08
N THR A 286 17.41 12.99 -52.82
CA THR A 286 16.34 14.00 -52.97
C THR A 286 14.95 13.66 -52.43
#